data_AF-A0A2D4RVF9-F1
#
_entry.id   AF-A0A2D4RVF9-F1
#
_cell.length_a   1.000
_cell.length_b   1.000
_cell.length_c   1.000
_cell.angle_alpha   90.00
_cell.angle_beta   90.00
_cell.angle_gamma   90.00
#
_symmetry.space_group_name_H-M   'P 1'
#
loop_
_entity.id
_entity.type
_entity.pdbx_description
1 polymer ?
#
loop_
_entity_poly.entity_id
_entity_poly.type
_entity_poly.pdbx_seq_one_letter_code
_entity_poly.pdbx_strand_id
1 'polypeptide(L)'
;MTLVVAVHLLIIFVALMDYQTMDHASSKENLAEPEVVKSESPCEGKDLTGNSREVVGDRVNLRAGPGTKFEKVTYVNPNDSDQELVARLESGMRVLEQCISGDWARVMVDRPARYKESHKGWVAREYLR
;
A
#
# COMPACT_ATOMS: atom_id res chain seq x y z
N MET A 1 -19.21 47.06 -8.67
CA MET A 1 -19.04 45.59 -8.74
C MET A 1 -17.75 45.13 -9.44
N THR A 2 -16.94 46.02 -10.03
CA THR A 2 -15.64 45.67 -10.63
C THR A 2 -14.48 45.64 -9.63
N LEU A 3 -14.58 46.35 -8.50
CA LEU A 3 -13.53 46.38 -7.46
C LEU A 3 -13.36 45.04 -6.72
N VAL A 4 -14.44 44.29 -6.50
CA VAL A 4 -14.42 43.05 -5.70
C VAL A 4 -13.75 41.90 -6.46
N VAL A 5 -13.92 41.85 -7.79
CA VAL A 5 -13.29 40.85 -8.68
C VAL A 5 -11.78 41.10 -8.80
N ALA A 6 -11.36 42.37 -8.87
CA ALA A 6 -9.95 42.74 -8.92
C ALA A 6 -9.19 42.35 -7.65
N VAL A 7 -9.79 42.51 -6.46
CA VAL A 7 -9.16 42.13 -5.18
C VAL A 7 -8.99 40.61 -5.06
N HIS A 8 -9.97 39.81 -5.51
CA HIS A 8 -9.87 38.35 -5.44
C HIS A 8 -8.81 37.78 -6.39
N LEU A 9 -8.70 38.32 -7.61
CA LEU A 9 -7.66 37.91 -8.55
C LEU A 9 -6.26 38.28 -8.07
N LEU A 10 -6.11 39.40 -7.35
CA LEU A 10 -4.83 39.85 -6.79
C LEU A 10 -4.38 38.96 -5.61
N ILE A 11 -5.30 38.51 -4.76
CA ILE A 11 -5.00 37.56 -3.66
C ILE A 11 -4.57 36.19 -4.19
N ILE A 12 -5.22 35.68 -5.25
CA ILE A 12 -4.86 34.41 -5.87
C ILE A 12 -3.47 34.48 -6.52
N PHE A 13 -3.11 35.62 -7.13
CA PHE A 13 -1.77 35.82 -7.68
C PHE A 13 -0.68 35.87 -6.61
N VAL A 14 -0.94 36.51 -5.46
CA VAL A 14 0.01 36.53 -4.34
C VAL A 14 0.25 35.12 -3.78
N ALA A 15 -0.82 34.33 -3.61
CA ALA A 15 -0.69 32.94 -3.13
C ALA A 15 0.06 32.01 -4.12
N LEU A 16 -0.01 32.28 -5.42
CA LEU A 16 0.73 31.51 -6.44
C LEU A 16 2.22 31.90 -6.51
N MET A 17 2.56 33.16 -6.24
CA MET A 17 3.96 33.62 -6.23
C MET A 17 4.73 33.15 -4.98
N ASP A 18 4.06 32.98 -3.83
CA ASP A 18 4.68 32.39 -2.62
C ASP A 18 4.98 30.88 -2.77
N TYR A 19 4.32 30.18 -3.70
CA TYR A 19 4.56 28.74 -3.91
C TYR A 19 5.86 28.44 -4.68
N GLN A 20 6.41 29.41 -5.41
CA GLN A 20 7.55 29.16 -6.31
C GLN A 20 8.92 29.61 -5.77
N THR A 21 9.07 29.87 -4.48
CA THR A 21 10.36 30.29 -3.88
C THR A 21 10.84 29.44 -2.70
N MET A 22 10.25 28.26 -2.46
CA MET A 22 10.79 27.34 -1.46
C MET A 22 11.98 26.54 -2.04
N ASP A 23 13.08 27.24 -2.23
CA ASP A 23 14.40 26.64 -2.37
C ASP A 23 14.79 25.93 -1.07
N HIS A 24 15.20 24.68 -1.24
CA HIS A 24 15.64 23.75 -0.20
C HIS A 24 17.02 24.20 0.33
N ALA A 25 17.06 24.93 1.45
CA ALA A 25 18.31 25.25 2.16
C ALA A 25 18.42 24.44 3.47
N SER A 26 19.43 23.58 3.48
CA SER A 26 19.85 22.63 4.51
C SER A 26 20.64 23.27 5.68
N SER A 27 20.76 22.50 6.77
CA SER A 27 21.77 22.53 7.87
C SER A 27 21.49 23.43 9.08
N LYS A 28 21.58 22.97 10.34
CA LYS A 28 22.33 21.85 10.93
C LYS A 28 21.78 21.55 12.33
N GLU A 29 21.53 20.28 12.65
CA GLU A 29 21.81 19.73 13.98
C GLU A 29 22.15 18.24 13.86
N ASN A 30 23.07 17.81 14.71
CA ASN A 30 23.90 16.61 14.55
C ASN A 30 23.13 15.29 14.73
N LEU A 31 23.77 14.22 14.21
CA LEU A 31 23.72 12.82 14.68
C LEU A 31 22.87 11.83 13.82
N ALA A 32 23.62 10.96 13.13
CA ALA A 32 23.23 9.77 12.37
C ALA A 32 22.37 10.00 11.11
N GLU A 33 23.01 9.73 9.96
CA GLU A 33 22.42 9.57 8.63
C GLU A 33 21.08 8.81 8.70
N PRO A 34 19.92 9.44 8.39
CA PRO A 34 18.71 8.69 8.17
C PRO A 34 18.87 8.01 6.81
N GLU A 35 19.16 6.72 6.82
CA GLU A 35 19.14 5.92 5.60
C GLU A 35 17.81 6.17 4.89
N VAL A 36 17.89 6.77 3.71
CA VAL A 36 16.80 6.93 2.76
C VAL A 36 16.32 5.53 2.43
N VAL A 37 15.28 5.06 3.12
CA VAL A 37 14.59 3.81 2.79
C VAL A 37 13.92 4.03 1.45
N LYS A 38 14.65 3.67 0.39
CA LYS A 38 14.14 3.50 -0.96
C LYS A 38 12.89 2.62 -0.83
N SER A 39 11.72 3.19 -1.12
CA SER A 39 10.45 2.44 -1.19
C SER A 39 10.53 1.50 -2.38
N GLU A 40 11.23 0.38 -2.23
CA GLU A 40 11.32 -0.65 -3.26
C GLU A 40 9.95 -1.30 -3.42
N SER A 41 9.50 -1.42 -4.67
CA SER A 41 8.22 -2.07 -4.95
C SER A 41 8.30 -3.50 -4.41
N PRO A 42 7.26 -4.03 -3.73
CA PRO A 42 7.29 -5.40 -3.23
C PRO A 42 7.48 -6.47 -4.31
N CYS A 43 7.28 -6.11 -5.57
CA CYS A 43 7.52 -6.96 -6.73
C CYS A 43 8.75 -6.55 -7.55
N GLU A 44 9.59 -5.64 -7.05
CA GLU A 44 10.83 -5.23 -7.73
C GLU A 44 11.75 -6.44 -7.90
N GLY A 45 12.19 -6.68 -9.14
CA GLY A 45 13.02 -7.85 -9.49
C GLY A 45 12.32 -9.21 -9.34
N LYS A 46 10.97 -9.25 -9.29
CA LYS A 46 10.17 -10.48 -9.19
C LYS A 46 9.39 -10.77 -10.48
N ASP A 47 9.03 -12.02 -10.67
CA ASP A 47 8.24 -12.45 -11.83
C ASP A 47 6.81 -11.91 -11.70
N LEU A 48 6.46 -10.92 -12.52
CA LEU A 48 5.09 -10.37 -12.60
C LEU A 48 4.18 -11.36 -13.32
N THR A 49 2.94 -11.52 -12.84
CA THR A 49 2.02 -12.48 -13.45
C THR A 49 0.69 -11.87 -13.89
N GLY A 50 0.01 -11.13 -13.02
CA GLY A 50 -1.33 -10.58 -13.29
C GLY A 50 -2.43 -11.66 -13.35
N ASN A 51 -2.16 -12.86 -12.86
CA ASN A 51 -3.10 -13.98 -12.91
C ASN A 51 -4.24 -13.79 -11.90
N SER A 52 -5.48 -14.08 -12.30
CA SER A 52 -6.56 -14.30 -11.33
C SER A 52 -6.50 -15.72 -10.77
N ARG A 53 -6.53 -15.85 -9.45
CA ARG A 53 -6.40 -17.15 -8.74
C ARG A 53 -7.56 -17.35 -7.76
N GLU A 54 -7.96 -18.60 -7.59
CA GLU A 54 -8.84 -19.02 -6.49
C GLU A 54 -8.02 -19.34 -5.25
N VAL A 55 -8.50 -18.89 -4.10
CA VAL A 55 -7.98 -19.37 -2.81
C VAL A 55 -8.66 -20.70 -2.46
N VAL A 56 -7.88 -21.72 -2.13
CA VAL A 56 -8.41 -23.05 -1.76
C VAL A 56 -8.13 -23.46 -0.31
N GLY A 57 -7.54 -22.57 0.49
CA GLY A 57 -7.33 -22.77 1.92
C GLY A 57 -8.20 -21.83 2.76
N ASP A 58 -8.51 -22.25 3.98
CA ASP A 58 -9.26 -21.44 4.96
C ASP A 58 -8.31 -20.77 5.97
N ARG A 59 -8.68 -19.56 6.40
CA ARG A 59 -7.95 -18.75 7.39
C ARG A 59 -6.45 -18.59 7.08
N VAL A 60 -6.10 -18.50 5.79
CA VAL A 60 -4.73 -18.40 5.31
C VAL A 60 -4.21 -17.00 5.58
N ASN A 61 -3.13 -16.86 6.36
CA ASN A 61 -2.61 -15.53 6.71
C ASN A 61 -1.84 -14.90 5.55
N LEU A 62 -2.11 -13.63 5.27
CA LEU A 62 -1.24 -12.80 4.44
C LEU A 62 -0.02 -12.33 5.23
N ARG A 63 1.13 -12.19 4.56
CA ARG A 63 2.40 -11.78 5.18
C ARG A 63 3.05 -10.59 4.49
N ALA A 64 3.87 -9.85 5.24
CA ALA A 64 4.58 -8.67 4.73
C ALA A 64 5.64 -9.03 3.66
N GLY A 65 6.20 -10.25 3.73
CA GLY A 65 7.20 -10.77 2.79
C GLY A 65 7.02 -12.28 2.51
N PRO A 66 7.77 -12.82 1.53
CA PRO A 66 7.69 -14.23 1.16
C PRO A 66 8.36 -15.10 2.25
N GLY A 67 7.59 -15.98 2.88
CA GLY A 67 8.09 -16.89 3.89
C GLY A 67 7.39 -16.76 5.23
N THR A 68 7.57 -17.76 6.10
CA THR A 68 6.86 -17.86 7.39
C THR A 68 7.44 -16.99 8.50
N LYS A 69 8.64 -16.44 8.30
CA LYS A 69 9.33 -15.55 9.26
C LYS A 69 8.86 -14.10 9.20
N PHE A 70 8.24 -13.69 8.10
CA PHE A 70 7.70 -12.34 7.94
C PHE A 70 6.43 -12.17 8.76
N GLU A 71 6.23 -10.97 9.27
CA GLU A 71 5.04 -10.60 10.01
C GLU A 71 3.77 -10.80 9.18
N LYS A 72 2.65 -11.01 9.90
CA LYS A 72 1.34 -11.12 9.27
C LYS A 72 0.84 -9.72 8.94
N VAL A 73 0.16 -9.58 7.81
CA VAL A 73 -0.53 -8.34 7.48
C VAL A 73 -1.73 -8.19 8.42
N THR A 74 -1.92 -6.98 8.92
CA THR A 74 -3.03 -6.60 9.77
C THR A 74 -3.86 -5.49 9.12
N TYR A 75 -5.07 -5.28 9.61
CA TYR A 75 -5.95 -4.18 9.21
C TYR A 75 -6.87 -3.80 10.36
N VAL A 76 -7.30 -2.54 10.38
CA VAL A 76 -8.29 -2.04 11.36
C VAL A 76 -9.67 -2.60 11.03
N ASN A 77 -10.38 -3.12 12.03
CA ASN A 77 -11.73 -3.64 11.85
C ASN A 77 -12.67 -2.49 11.40
N PRO A 78 -13.37 -2.62 10.26
CA PRO A 78 -14.27 -1.58 9.78
C PRO A 78 -15.47 -1.31 10.70
N ASN A 79 -15.77 -2.23 11.63
CA ASN A 79 -16.86 -2.07 12.60
C ASN A 79 -16.37 -1.60 13.98
N ASP A 80 -15.05 -1.60 14.22
CA ASP A 80 -14.45 -1.23 15.50
C ASP A 80 -13.03 -0.70 15.24
N SER A 81 -12.87 0.62 15.25
CA SER A 81 -11.61 1.28 14.92
C SER A 81 -10.48 1.04 15.93
N ASP A 82 -10.82 0.61 17.14
CA ASP A 82 -9.84 0.31 18.19
C ASP A 82 -9.32 -1.13 18.10
N GLN A 83 -9.91 -1.93 17.20
CA GLN A 83 -9.54 -3.32 16.99
C GLN A 83 -8.72 -3.51 15.71
N GLU A 84 -7.51 -4.06 15.87
CA GLU A 84 -6.68 -4.54 14.77
C GLU A 84 -6.84 -6.06 14.58
N LEU A 85 -7.01 -6.48 13.33
CA LEU A 85 -7.23 -7.86 12.93
C LEU A 85 -6.16 -8.34 11.96
N VAL A 86 -5.86 -9.64 11.98
CA VAL A 86 -5.00 -10.28 10.97
C VAL A 86 -5.78 -10.42 9.66
N ALA A 87 -5.19 -9.98 8.55
CA ALA A 87 -5.71 -10.18 7.21
C ALA A 87 -5.58 -11.66 6.80
N ARG A 88 -6.70 -12.31 6.53
CA ARG A 88 -6.77 -13.73 6.17
C ARG A 88 -7.57 -13.92 4.89
N LEU A 89 -7.12 -14.88 4.08
CA LEU A 89 -7.86 -15.38 2.94
C LEU A 89 -8.67 -16.60 3.36
N GLU A 90 -9.86 -16.72 2.79
CA GLU A 90 -10.75 -17.87 2.97
C GLU A 90 -10.96 -18.58 1.63
N SER A 91 -11.35 -19.85 1.69
CA SER A 91 -11.61 -20.64 0.49
C SER A 91 -12.70 -20.01 -0.39
N GLY A 92 -12.51 -20.06 -1.71
CA GLY A 92 -13.39 -19.46 -2.71
C GLY A 92 -13.17 -17.96 -2.96
N MET A 93 -12.35 -17.27 -2.16
CA MET A 93 -11.96 -15.89 -2.47
C MET A 93 -11.20 -15.82 -3.80
N ARG A 94 -11.33 -14.68 -4.50
CA ARG A 94 -10.57 -14.39 -5.71
C ARG A 94 -9.50 -13.38 -5.43
N VAL A 95 -8.29 -13.67 -5.86
CA VAL A 95 -7.14 -12.78 -5.74
C VAL A 95 -6.52 -12.51 -7.11
N LEU A 96 -5.90 -11.35 -7.24
CA LEU A 96 -4.97 -11.05 -8.32
C LEU A 96 -3.55 -11.32 -7.81
N GLU A 97 -2.86 -12.25 -8.47
CA GLU A 97 -1.43 -12.50 -8.28
C GLU A 97 -0.63 -11.39 -8.96
N GLN A 98 0.13 -10.62 -8.16
CA GLN A 98 0.94 -9.52 -8.66
C GLN A 98 2.31 -10.02 -9.11
N CYS A 99 2.96 -10.82 -8.27
CA CYS A 99 4.27 -11.39 -8.56
C CYS A 99 4.58 -12.63 -7.72
N ILE A 100 5.63 -13.38 -8.11
CA ILE A 100 6.10 -14.60 -7.45
C ILE A 100 7.53 -14.45 -6.90
N SER A 101 7.79 -15.08 -5.76
CA SER A 101 9.13 -15.25 -5.18
C SER A 101 9.24 -16.64 -4.54
N GLY A 102 9.76 -17.60 -5.29
CA GLY A 102 9.80 -19.01 -4.88
C GLY A 102 8.39 -19.59 -4.74
N ASP A 103 8.12 -20.25 -3.61
CA ASP A 103 6.80 -20.86 -3.33
C ASP A 103 5.76 -19.86 -2.83
N TRP A 104 6.05 -18.57 -2.91
CA TRP A 104 5.19 -17.50 -2.42
C TRP A 104 4.75 -16.57 -3.55
N ALA A 105 3.51 -16.12 -3.46
CA ALA A 105 2.93 -15.14 -4.35
C ALA A 105 2.52 -13.91 -3.56
N ARG A 106 2.80 -12.73 -4.09
CA ARG A 106 2.17 -11.50 -3.61
C ARG A 106 0.82 -11.36 -4.29
N VAL A 107 -0.22 -11.18 -3.50
CA VAL A 107 -1.60 -11.12 -3.96
C VAL A 107 -2.33 -9.91 -3.41
N MET A 108 -3.38 -9.51 -4.11
CA MET A 108 -4.40 -8.60 -3.62
C MET A 108 -5.79 -9.22 -3.82
N VAL A 109 -6.68 -9.09 -2.84
CA VAL A 109 -8.05 -9.59 -3.01
C VAL A 109 -8.79 -8.80 -4.09
N ASP A 110 -9.42 -9.51 -5.00
CA ASP A 110 -10.33 -8.95 -6.00
C ASP A 110 -11.79 -9.18 -5.60
N ARG A 111 -12.15 -10.40 -5.13
CA ARG A 111 -13.47 -10.69 -4.57
C ARG A 111 -13.39 -11.46 -3.24
N PRO A 112 -14.20 -11.07 -2.24
CA PRO A 112 -15.19 -9.97 -2.27
C PRO A 112 -14.55 -8.57 -2.18
N ALA A 113 -15.16 -7.58 -2.83
CA ALA A 113 -14.59 -6.23 -3.01
C ALA A 113 -14.27 -5.50 -1.70
N ARG A 114 -14.97 -5.82 -0.60
CA ARG A 114 -14.74 -5.21 0.73
C ARG A 114 -13.32 -5.42 1.29
N TYR A 115 -12.59 -6.42 0.78
CA TYR A 115 -11.22 -6.71 1.21
C TYR A 115 -10.15 -6.18 0.23
N LYS A 116 -10.56 -5.56 -0.87
CA LYS A 116 -9.64 -5.15 -1.95
C LYS A 116 -8.53 -4.21 -1.49
N GLU A 117 -8.85 -3.32 -0.57
CA GLU A 117 -7.87 -2.34 -0.06
C GLU A 117 -7.06 -2.86 1.12
N SER A 118 -7.63 -3.72 1.97
CA SER A 118 -7.00 -4.17 3.22
C SER A 118 -6.24 -5.50 3.10
N HIS A 119 -6.59 -6.36 2.16
CA HIS A 119 -6.00 -7.70 2.03
C HIS A 119 -5.03 -7.75 0.86
N LYS A 120 -3.83 -7.22 1.09
CA LYS A 120 -2.69 -7.21 0.16
C LYS A 120 -1.46 -7.77 0.88
N GLY A 121 -0.81 -8.79 0.32
CA GLY A 121 0.36 -9.40 0.96
C GLY A 121 0.81 -10.69 0.31
N TRP A 122 1.77 -11.36 0.95
CA TRP A 122 2.35 -12.62 0.49
C TRP A 122 1.62 -13.83 1.06
N VAL A 123 1.40 -14.83 0.22
CA VAL A 123 0.77 -16.12 0.56
C VAL A 123 1.52 -17.27 -0.10
N ALA A 124 1.54 -18.43 0.53
CA ALA A 124 2.10 -19.63 -0.08
C ALA A 124 1.24 -20.08 -1.27
N ARG A 125 1.88 -20.41 -2.39
CA ARG A 125 1.22 -20.72 -3.66
C ARG A 125 0.44 -22.03 -3.64
N GLU A 126 0.73 -22.91 -2.68
CA GLU A 126 -0.06 -24.13 -2.44
C GLU A 126 -1.54 -23.85 -2.14
N TYR A 127 -1.87 -22.64 -1.65
CA TYR A 127 -3.25 -22.21 -1.40
C TYR A 127 -3.93 -21.55 -2.60
N LEU A 128 -3.26 -21.45 -3.77
CA LEU A 128 -3.76 -20.75 -4.96
C LEU A 128 -3.93 -21.69 -6.15
N ARG A 129 -5.13 -21.71 -6.74
CA ARG A 129 -5.43 -22.42 -8.00
C ARG A 129 -5.60 -21.46 -9.18
#